data_AF-A0A2H0WT84-F1
#
_entry.id   AF-A0A2H0WT84-F1
#
_cell.length_a   1.000
_cell.length_b   1.000
_cell.length_c   1.000
_cell.angle_alpha   90.00
_cell.angle_beta   90.00
_cell.angle_gamma   90.00
#
_symmetry.space_group_name_H-M   'P 1'
#
loop_
_entity.id
_entity.type
_entity.pdbx_description
1 polymer ?
#
loop_
_entity_poly.entity_id
_entity_poly.type
_entity_poly.pdbx_seq_one_letter_code
_entity_poly.pdbx_strand_id
1 'polypeptide(L)'
;MVEQSNGEPEKLSPVTIHFGDVFTRRQDPSQRYVIVDVGSGDTCHSSRIIEVEGVEAIGFFGTTFRGHIGNINPEKPWSLERIIKARRVHSKYKFLKMEEDMLRSASEQEPRLFPS
;
A
#
# COMPACT_ATOMS: atom_id res chain seq x y z
N MET A 1 45.44 11.78 -3.23
CA MET A 1 44.97 10.39 -3.11
C MET A 1 43.51 10.47 -2.73
N VAL A 2 42.61 10.00 -3.60
CA VAL A 2 41.17 9.97 -3.33
C VAL A 2 40.87 8.58 -2.79
N GLU A 3 40.61 8.47 -1.49
CA GLU A 3 40.06 7.24 -0.93
C GLU A 3 38.63 7.09 -1.46
N GLN A 4 38.48 6.30 -2.52
CA GLN A 4 37.20 5.72 -2.88
C GLN A 4 36.91 4.65 -1.84
N SER A 5 36.13 4.99 -0.82
CA SER A 5 35.49 4.00 0.03
C SER A 5 34.50 3.22 -0.83
N ASN A 6 34.97 2.12 -1.44
CA ASN A 6 34.12 1.07 -1.97
C ASN A 6 33.36 0.46 -0.79
N GLY A 7 32.26 1.10 -0.40
CA GLY A 7 31.32 0.52 0.55
C GLY A 7 30.83 -0.78 -0.03
N GLU A 8 31.25 -1.91 0.56
CA GLU A 8 30.64 -3.19 0.27
C GLU A 8 29.12 -3.04 0.36
N PRO A 9 28.33 -3.64 -0.54
CA PRO A 9 26.89 -3.65 -0.37
C PRO A 9 26.62 -4.33 0.97
N GLU A 10 26.12 -3.58 1.96
CA GLU A 10 25.75 -4.12 3.26
C GLU A 10 25.00 -5.42 3.02
N LYS A 11 25.57 -6.54 3.45
CA LYS A 11 24.92 -7.85 3.36
C LYS A 11 23.67 -7.77 4.22
N LEU A 12 22.56 -7.49 3.57
CA LEU A 12 21.27 -7.39 4.22
C LEU A 12 20.95 -8.77 4.76
N SER A 13 20.95 -8.88 6.08
CA SER A 13 20.49 -10.08 6.77
C SER A 13 19.16 -10.53 6.15
N PRO A 14 18.98 -11.82 5.85
CA PRO A 14 17.75 -12.29 5.22
C PRO A 14 16.57 -11.92 6.11
N VAL A 15 15.68 -11.07 5.58
CA VAL A 15 14.49 -10.64 6.30
C VAL A 15 13.48 -11.78 6.24
N THR A 16 13.22 -12.40 7.39
CA THR A 16 12.12 -13.35 7.54
C THR A 16 10.81 -12.58 7.50
N ILE A 17 9.91 -12.98 6.60
CA ILE A 17 8.58 -12.40 6.44
C ILE A 17 7.50 -13.44 6.67
N HIS A 18 6.38 -13.01 7.22
CA HIS A 18 5.17 -13.79 7.42
C HIS A 18 3.97 -13.07 6.80
N PHE A 19 2.92 -13.83 6.54
CA PHE A 19 1.62 -13.26 6.21
C PHE A 19 1.16 -12.34 7.35
N GLY A 20 0.65 -11.15 7.01
CA GLY A 20 0.17 -10.17 7.97
C GLY A 20 1.25 -9.26 8.56
N ASP A 21 2.54 -9.53 8.31
CA ASP A 21 3.61 -8.64 8.76
C ASP A 21 3.40 -7.24 8.17
N VAL A 22 3.55 -6.24 9.04
CA VAL A 22 3.49 -4.83 8.65
C VAL A 22 4.91 -4.31 8.53
N PHE A 23 5.23 -3.71 7.39
CA PHE A 23 6.55 -3.19 7.11
C PHE A 23 6.54 -1.79 6.50
N THR A 24 7.68 -1.14 6.54
CA THR A 24 7.96 0.09 5.79
C THR A 24 9.00 -0.17 4.71
N ARG A 25 8.97 0.60 3.62
CA ARG A 25 9.99 0.49 2.57
C ARG A 25 11.22 1.28 2.97
N ARG A 26 12.41 0.81 2.58
CA ARG A 26 13.67 1.55 2.83
C ARG A 26 13.72 2.90 2.16
N GLN A 27 13.19 2.97 0.93
CA GLN A 27 13.15 4.19 0.12
C GLN A 27 12.11 5.19 0.62
N ASP A 28 11.08 4.72 1.31
CA ASP A 28 10.02 5.56 1.87
C ASP A 28 9.51 4.95 3.18
N PRO A 29 10.14 5.33 4.32
CA PRO A 29 9.76 4.80 5.63
C PRO A 29 8.44 5.38 6.15
N SER A 30 7.88 6.42 5.50
CA SER A 30 6.60 7.02 5.89
C SER A 30 5.40 6.15 5.51
N GLN A 31 5.58 5.28 4.51
CA GLN A 31 4.52 4.41 4.01
C GLN A 31 4.59 3.04 4.65
N ARG A 32 3.45 2.60 5.17
CA ARG A 32 3.27 1.27 5.76
C ARG A 32 2.59 0.34 4.76
N TYR A 33 3.00 -0.91 4.78
CA TYR A 33 2.49 -1.97 3.94
C TYR A 33 2.22 -3.20 4.78
N VAL A 34 1.23 -3.98 4.39
CA VAL A 34 0.95 -5.30 4.98
C VAL A 34 1.27 -6.38 3.95
N ILE A 35 1.92 -7.45 4.39
CA ILE A 35 2.14 -8.64 3.57
C ILE A 35 0.84 -9.44 3.49
N VAL A 36 0.35 -9.65 2.27
CA VAL A 36 -0.88 -10.40 2.00
C VAL A 36 -0.61 -11.77 1.37
N ASP A 37 0.62 -11.99 0.90
CA ASP A 37 1.14 -13.30 0.50
C ASP A 37 2.67 -13.26 0.61
N VAL A 38 3.27 -14.35 1.05
CA VAL A 38 4.72 -14.48 1.25
C VAL A 38 5.45 -14.62 -0.10
N GLY A 39 4.74 -14.94 -1.18
CA GLY A 39 5.28 -15.06 -2.53
C GLY A 39 6.31 -16.18 -2.67
N SER A 40 7.05 -16.17 -3.80
CA SER A 40 8.16 -17.09 -4.06
C SER A 40 9.48 -16.33 -4.26
N GLY A 41 10.59 -16.98 -3.87
CA GLY A 41 11.93 -16.41 -3.94
C GLY A 41 12.05 -15.10 -3.17
N ASP A 42 12.56 -14.06 -3.85
CA ASP A 42 12.85 -12.76 -3.26
C ASP A 42 11.67 -11.78 -3.30
N THR A 43 10.46 -12.26 -3.57
CA THR A 43 9.25 -11.43 -3.66
C THR A 43 8.22 -11.80 -2.63
N CYS A 44 7.35 -10.84 -2.30
CA CYS A 44 6.11 -11.04 -1.57
C CYS A 44 5.00 -10.17 -2.18
N HIS A 45 3.74 -10.54 -1.95
CA HIS A 45 2.63 -9.66 -2.28
C HIS A 45 2.24 -8.84 -1.06
N SER A 46 2.07 -7.54 -1.27
CA SER A 46 1.79 -6.57 -0.22
C SER A 46 0.75 -5.56 -0.68
N SER A 47 0.10 -4.91 0.28
CA SER A 47 -0.77 -3.78 0.00
C SER A 47 -0.40 -2.60 0.90
N ARG A 48 -0.51 -1.38 0.36
CA ARG A 48 -0.30 -0.16 1.14
C ARG A 48 -1.41 -0.01 2.16
N ILE A 49 -1.05 0.24 3.41
CA ILE A 49 -1.98 0.63 4.46
C ILE A 49 -2.28 2.12 4.28
N ILE A 50 -3.56 2.44 4.14
CA ILE A 50 -4.07 3.81 4.03
C ILE A 50 -5.13 4.03 5.11
N GLU A 51 -5.54 5.28 5.29
CA GLU A 51 -6.61 5.66 6.19
C GLU A 51 -7.73 6.30 5.38
N VAL A 52 -8.96 5.89 5.68
CA VAL A 52 -10.18 6.44 5.08
C VAL A 52 -11.14 6.74 6.22
N GLU A 53 -11.50 8.01 6.39
CA GLU A 53 -12.44 8.46 7.43
C GLU A 53 -12.05 7.98 8.85
N GLY A 54 -10.76 7.97 9.19
CA GLY A 54 -10.27 7.50 10.49
C GLY A 54 -10.16 5.98 10.63
N VAL A 55 -10.44 5.22 9.57
CA VAL A 55 -10.40 3.75 9.58
C VAL A 55 -9.30 3.23 8.65
N GLU A 56 -8.50 2.28 9.14
CA GLU A 56 -7.49 1.62 8.32
C GLU A 56 -8.12 0.84 7.16
N ALA A 57 -7.56 1.05 5.98
CA ALA A 57 -7.92 0.35 4.75
C ALA A 57 -6.66 -0.13 4.03
N ILE A 58 -6.82 -1.05 3.07
CA ILE A 58 -5.72 -1.48 2.21
C ILE A 58 -5.95 -0.99 0.78
N GLY A 59 -4.96 -0.33 0.22
CA GLY A 59 -4.98 0.21 -1.14
C GLY A 59 -4.64 -0.84 -2.20
N PHE A 60 -3.89 -0.40 -3.21
CA PHE A 60 -3.47 -1.26 -4.32
C PHE A 60 -2.57 -2.40 -3.86
N PHE A 61 -2.87 -3.60 -4.35
CA PHE A 61 -1.99 -4.76 -4.22
C PHE A 61 -0.83 -4.63 -5.18
N GLY A 62 0.36 -5.04 -4.74
CA GLY A 62 1.54 -5.08 -5.58
C GLY A 62 2.55 -6.08 -5.07
N THR A 63 3.46 -6.45 -5.95
CA THR A 63 4.63 -7.26 -5.62
C THR A 63 5.72 -6.36 -5.02
N THR A 64 6.27 -6.78 -3.89
CA THR A 64 7.41 -6.12 -3.23
C THR A 64 8.59 -7.08 -3.20
N PHE A 65 9.78 -6.57 -3.53
CA PHE A 65 11.03 -7.30 -3.38
C PHE A 65 11.50 -7.24 -1.92
N ARG A 66 11.94 -8.37 -1.36
CA ARG A 66 12.40 -8.48 0.03
C ARG A 66 13.54 -7.51 0.34
N GLY A 67 14.43 -7.24 -0.61
CA GLY A 67 15.49 -6.24 -0.47
C GLY A 67 15.01 -4.80 -0.27
N HIS A 68 13.76 -4.48 -0.61
CA HIS A 68 13.16 -3.16 -0.40
C HIS A 68 12.47 -3.01 0.96
N ILE A 69 12.31 -4.11 1.71
CA ILE A 69 11.72 -4.12 3.04
C ILE A 69 12.73 -3.51 4.02
N GLY A 70 12.31 -2.44 4.70
CA GLY A 70 13.09 -1.76 5.73
C GLY A 70 12.87 -2.42 7.08
N ASN A 71 11.92 -1.88 7.84
CA ASN A 71 11.58 -2.40 9.16
C ASN A 71 10.29 -3.20 9.09
N ILE A 72 10.31 -4.42 9.63
CA ILE A 72 9.10 -5.18 9.97
C ILE A 72 8.76 -4.87 11.42
N ASN A 73 7.48 -4.64 11.72
CA ASN A 73 6.99 -4.53 13.09
C ASN A 73 6.43 -5.89 13.56
N PRO A 74 7.22 -6.72 14.26
CA PRO A 74 6.80 -8.05 14.68
C PRO A 74 5.76 -8.02 15.81
N GLU A 75 5.61 -6.91 16.53
CA GLU A 75 4.77 -6.84 17.72
C GLU A 75 3.27 -6.65 17.38
N LYS A 76 2.95 -6.23 16.15
CA LYS A 76 1.56 -5.94 15.73
C LYS A 76 1.27 -6.42 14.30
N PRO A 77 1.37 -7.73 14.02
CA PRO A 77 0.95 -8.26 12.73
C PRO A 77 -0.55 -8.04 12.54
N TRP A 78 -0.97 -7.88 11.29
CA TRP A 78 -2.37 -7.86 10.94
C TRP A 78 -2.90 -9.29 10.80
N SER A 79 -3.96 -9.61 11.54
CA SER A 79 -4.70 -10.84 11.33
C SER A 79 -5.39 -10.84 9.95
N LEU A 80 -5.70 -12.04 9.45
CA LEU A 80 -6.52 -12.20 8.25
C LEU A 80 -7.84 -11.42 8.34
N GLU A 81 -8.50 -11.46 9.50
CA GLU A 81 -9.75 -10.73 9.75
C GLU A 81 -9.57 -9.22 9.60
N ARG A 82 -8.47 -8.65 10.14
CA ARG A 82 -8.15 -7.23 10.00
C ARG A 82 -7.91 -6.86 8.54
N ILE A 83 -7.18 -7.70 7.79
CA ILE A 83 -6.93 -7.51 6.35
C ILE A 83 -8.25 -7.53 5.56
N ILE A 84 -9.14 -8.49 5.83
CA ILE A 84 -10.46 -8.59 5.18
C ILE A 84 -11.31 -7.35 5.50
N LYS A 85 -11.33 -6.91 6.76
CA LYS A 85 -12.07 -5.70 7.18
C LYS A 85 -11.54 -4.47 6.45
N ALA A 86 -10.22 -4.25 6.46
CA ALA A 86 -9.58 -3.13 5.78
C ALA A 86 -9.83 -3.15 4.25
N ARG A 87 -9.92 -4.34 3.64
CA ARG A 87 -10.26 -4.47 2.21
C ARG A 87 -11.70 -4.03 1.91
N ARG A 88 -12.65 -4.39 2.79
CA ARG A 88 -14.06 -3.97 2.65
C ARG A 88 -14.22 -2.46 2.73
N VAL A 89 -13.49 -1.81 3.65
CA VAL A 89 -13.46 -0.34 3.80
C VAL A 89 -12.99 0.31 2.49
N HIS A 90 -11.88 -0.18 1.92
CA HIS A 90 -11.37 0.35 0.65
C HIS A 90 -12.37 0.21 -0.50
N SER A 91 -13.02 -0.96 -0.65
CA SER A 91 -14.02 -1.17 -1.71
C SER A 91 -15.23 -0.23 -1.57
N LYS A 92 -15.71 -0.01 -0.34
CA LYS A 92 -16.80 0.93 -0.07
C LYS A 92 -16.41 2.35 -0.46
N TYR A 93 -15.20 2.79 -0.08
CA TYR A 93 -14.71 4.12 -0.42
C TYR A 93 -14.50 4.32 -1.93
N LYS A 94 -13.91 3.34 -2.62
CA LYS A 94 -13.72 3.40 -4.08
C LYS A 94 -15.05 3.53 -4.81
N PHE A 95 -16.07 2.81 -4.36
CA PHE A 95 -17.42 2.89 -4.92
C PHE A 95 -18.03 4.27 -4.70
N LEU A 96 -18.01 4.78 -3.47
CA LEU A 96 -18.52 6.12 -3.13
C LEU A 96 -17.82 7.23 -3.93
N LYS A 97 -16.49 7.17 -4.03
CA LYS A 97 -15.71 8.16 -4.81
C LYS A 97 -16.07 8.10 -6.30
N MET A 98 -16.31 6.91 -6.85
CA MET A 98 -16.72 6.75 -8.24
C MET A 98 -18.13 7.31 -8.48
N GLU A 99 -19.07 7.09 -7.56
CA GLU A 99 -20.40 7.71 -7.62
C GLU A 99 -20.31 9.25 -7.54
N GLU A 100 -19.51 9.79 -6.63
CA GLU A 100 -19.28 11.22 -6.49
C GLU A 100 -18.67 11.83 -7.76
N ASP A 101 -17.64 11.19 -8.33
CA ASP A 101 -17.00 11.62 -9.58
C ASP A 101 -18.00 11.58 -10.77
N MET A 102 -18.87 10.56 -10.82
CA MET A 102 -19.94 10.46 -11.83
C MET A 102 -20.99 11.55 -11.66
N LEU A 103 -21.43 11.82 -10.42
CA LEU A 103 -22.39 12.88 -10.11
C LEU A 103 -21.81 14.28 -10.43
N ARG A 104 -20.54 14.52 -10.10
CA ARG A 104 -19.84 15.76 -10.45
C ARG A 104 -19.79 15.93 -11.96
N SER A 105 -19.35 14.89 -12.68
CA SER A 105 -19.26 14.92 -14.15
C SER A 105 -20.63 15.15 -14.81
N ALA A 106 -21.71 14.59 -14.25
CA ALA A 106 -23.07 14.85 -14.71
C ALA A 106 -23.53 16.28 -14.42
N SER A 107 -23.17 16.85 -13.26
CA SER A 107 -23.48 18.24 -12.91
C SER A 107 -22.72 19.26 -13.77
N GLU A 108 -21.50 18.93 -14.19
CA GLU A 108 -20.67 19.75 -15.07
C GLU A 108 -21.10 19.66 -16.55
N GLN A 109 -22.00 18.74 -16.89
CA GLN A 109 -22.55 18.53 -18.24
C GLN A 109 -23.94 19.14 -18.46
N GLU A 110 -24.46 20.00 -17.57
CA GLU A 110 -25.73 20.68 -17.87
C GLU A 110 -25.66 21.47 -19.20
N PRO A 111 -26.66 21.31 -20.08
CA PRO A 111 -26.60 21.79 -21.45
C PRO A 111 -26.71 23.32 -21.48
N ARG A 112 -25.89 23.97 -22.32
CA ARG A 112 -26.17 25.36 -22.73
C ARG A 112 -27.52 25.38 -23.44
N LEU A 113 -28.53 25.78 -22.70
CA LEU A 113 -29.90 26.02 -23.16
C LEU A 113 -29.89 26.92 -24.40
N PHE A 114 -30.63 26.45 -25.41
CA PHE A 114 -31.22 27.15 -26.56
C PHE A 114 -30.83 28.62 -26.78
N PRO A 115 -30.26 29.00 -27.95
CA PRO A 115 -30.44 30.34 -28.45
C PRO A 115 -31.85 30.47 -29.08
N SER A 116 -32.41 31.65 -28.83
CA SER A 116 -33.75 32.15 -29.16
C SER A 116 -34.08 32.18 -30.65
#